data_AF-A0A1Z5HDQ7-F1
#
_entry.id   AF-A0A1Z5HDQ7-F1
#
_cell.length_a   1.000
_cell.length_b   1.000
_cell.length_c   1.000
_cell.angle_alpha   90.00
_cell.angle_beta   90.00
_cell.angle_gamma   90.00
#
_symmetry.space_group_name_H-M   'P 1'
#
loop_
_entity.id
_entity.type
_entity.pdbx_description
1 polymer ?
#
loop_
_entity_poly.entity_id
_entity_poly.type
_entity_poly.pdbx_seq_one_letter_code
_entity_poly.pdbx_strand_id
1 'polypeptide(L)'
;MTRETLSKKSKKIAVPDPPVAEKLAVSRILSEEGGVLTESLLLTIMMMKMDVATLVLWYYWRWKIECFFKLVISMACVTAWAIAVDKSK
;
A
#
# COMPACT_ATOMS: atom_id res chain seq x y z
N MET A 1 -20.82 -29.27 -45.38
CA MET A 1 -19.42 -29.69 -45.60
C MET A 1 -18.54 -28.45 -45.41
N THR A 2 -17.78 -28.47 -44.31
CA THR A 2 -16.57 -27.67 -44.00
C THR A 2 -16.52 -26.16 -44.33
N ARG A 3 -16.79 -25.32 -43.33
CA ARG A 3 -16.23 -23.96 -43.23
C ARG A 3 -14.85 -24.06 -42.60
N GLU A 4 -13.81 -23.94 -43.40
CA GLU A 4 -12.43 -23.87 -42.91
C GLU A 4 -12.22 -22.52 -42.21
N THR A 5 -12.00 -22.58 -40.90
CA THR A 5 -11.61 -21.43 -40.09
C THR A 5 -10.13 -21.17 -40.31
N LEU A 6 -9.80 -20.22 -41.19
CA LEU A 6 -8.45 -19.64 -41.25
C LEU A 6 -8.23 -18.80 -39.99
N SER A 7 -7.87 -19.47 -38.89
CA SER A 7 -7.31 -18.84 -37.70
C SER A 7 -5.94 -18.26 -38.07
N LYS A 8 -5.94 -17.03 -38.57
CA LYS A 8 -4.71 -16.26 -38.75
C LYS A 8 -4.19 -15.93 -37.35
N LYS A 9 -3.27 -16.76 -36.87
CA LYS A 9 -2.59 -16.62 -35.58
C LYS A 9 -1.72 -15.37 -35.63
N SER A 10 -2.31 -14.21 -35.32
CA SER A 10 -1.59 -12.95 -35.19
C SER A 10 -0.50 -13.13 -34.16
N LYS A 11 0.76 -13.19 -34.62
CA LYS A 11 1.95 -13.21 -33.78
C LYS A 11 1.88 -11.96 -32.91
N LYS A 12 1.67 -12.11 -31.60
CA LYS A 12 1.74 -11.01 -30.63
C LYS A 12 3.16 -10.47 -30.70
N ILE A 13 3.34 -9.38 -31.43
CA ILE A 13 4.59 -8.62 -31.41
C ILE A 13 4.58 -7.93 -30.06
N ALA A 14 5.48 -8.35 -29.16
CA ALA A 14 5.75 -7.61 -27.95
C ALA A 14 6.35 -6.28 -28.38
N VAL A 15 5.54 -5.23 -28.39
CA VAL A 15 6.02 -3.86 -28.53
C VAL A 15 6.86 -3.60 -27.29
N PRO A 16 8.16 -3.28 -27.42
CA PRO A 16 8.97 -2.93 -26.27
C PRO A 16 8.50 -1.57 -25.78
N ASP A 17 7.69 -1.57 -24.72
CA ASP A 17 7.42 -0.34 -23.98
C ASP A 17 8.74 0.19 -23.40
N PRO A 18 8.94 1.52 -23.32
CA PRO A 18 10.14 2.06 -22.70
C PRO A 18 10.25 1.55 -21.26
N PRO A 19 11.47 1.19 -20.79
CA PRO A 19 11.65 0.72 -19.43
C PRO A 19 11.15 1.79 -18.45
N VAL A 20 10.22 1.40 -17.58
CA VAL A 20 9.77 2.27 -16.50
C VAL A 20 10.94 2.39 -15.54
N ALA A 21 11.53 3.58 -15.45
CA ALA A 21 12.51 3.82 -14.42
C ALA A 21 11.77 3.94 -13.07
N GLU A 22 12.19 3.11 -12.13
CA GLU A 22 11.57 2.98 -10.82
C GLU A 22 12.66 3.11 -9.75
N LYS A 23 12.28 3.60 -8.58
CA LYS A 23 13.18 3.63 -7.42
C LYS A 23 12.64 2.74 -6.32
N LEU A 24 13.51 1.89 -5.80
CA LEU A 24 13.25 1.10 -4.61
C LEU A 24 13.90 1.79 -3.41
N ALA A 25 13.09 2.18 -2.43
CA ALA A 25 13.53 2.66 -1.14
C ALA A 25 13.28 1.58 -0.08
N VAL A 26 14.29 1.27 0.72
CA VAL A 26 14.17 0.33 1.84
C VAL A 26 14.22 1.14 3.13
N SER A 27 13.15 1.04 3.93
CA SER A 27 13.07 1.63 5.26
C SER A 27 13.22 0.55 6.31
N ARG A 28 14.15 0.73 7.24
CA ARG A 28 14.34 -0.18 8.37
C ARG A 28 14.29 0.62 9.66
N ILE A 29 13.40 0.22 10.56
CA ILE A 29 13.32 0.79 11.91
C ILE A 29 14.04 -0.18 12.85
N LEU A 30 15.04 0.35 13.57
CA LEU A 30 15.84 -0.40 14.52
C LEU A 30 15.42 -0.06 15.95
N SER A 31 15.50 -1.04 16.85
CA SER A 31 15.45 -0.85 18.29
C SER A 31 16.76 -0.22 18.78
N GLU A 32 16.76 0.32 20.00
CA GLU A 32 17.95 0.87 20.65
C GLU A 32 19.08 -0.16 20.78
N GLU A 33 18.71 -1.44 20.89
CA GLU A 33 19.60 -2.60 20.96
C GLU A 33 20.12 -3.06 19.58
N GLY A 34 19.72 -2.38 18.49
CA GLY A 34 20.08 -2.72 17.11
C GLY A 34 19.19 -3.79 16.45
N GLY A 35 18.19 -4.33 17.16
CA GLY A 35 17.22 -5.28 16.59
C GLY A 35 16.30 -4.64 15.54
N VAL A 36 15.92 -5.35 14.49
CA VAL A 36 15.01 -4.83 13.46
C VAL A 36 13.57 -4.91 13.95
N LEU A 37 12.94 -3.76 14.19
CA LEU A 37 11.53 -3.67 14.59
C LEU A 37 10.59 -3.86 13.41
N THR A 38 10.94 -3.25 12.27
CA THR A 38 10.18 -3.40 11.03
C THR A 38 11.04 -3.02 9.81
N GLU A 39 10.76 -3.66 8.69
CA GLU A 39 11.36 -3.39 7.39
C GLU A 39 10.24 -3.18 6.36
N SER A 40 10.36 -2.15 5.53
CA SER A 40 9.38 -1.81 4.51
C SER A 40 10.07 -1.53 3.18
N LEU A 41 9.60 -2.21 2.14
CA LEU A 41 10.04 -2.05 0.75
C LEU A 41 9.07 -1.11 0.03
N LEU A 42 9.55 0.06 -0.37
CA LEU A 42 8.77 1.07 -1.07
C LEU A 42 9.24 1.16 -2.52
N LEU A 43 8.36 0.79 -3.44
CA LEU A 43 8.58 0.99 -4.86
C LEU A 43 7.87 2.26 -5.31
N THR A 44 8.59 3.17 -5.95
CA THR A 44 8.02 4.41 -6.48
C THR A 44 8.33 4.59 -7.96
N ILE A 45 7.27 4.83 -8.73
CA ILE A 45 7.33 5.28 -10.13
C ILE A 45 7.66 6.78 -10.22
N MET A 46 7.74 7.49 -9.08
CA MET A 46 8.06 8.91 -9.08
C MET A 46 9.56 9.14 -9.32
N MET A 47 9.85 9.63 -10.52
CA MET A 47 11.18 10.03 -10.96
C MET A 47 11.66 11.39 -10.42
N MET A 48 11.03 11.92 -9.36
CA MET A 48 11.44 13.22 -8.83
C MET A 48 12.81 13.12 -8.15
N LYS A 49 13.63 14.18 -8.29
CA LYS A 49 14.85 14.42 -7.51
C LYS A 49 14.49 14.79 -6.07
N MET A 50 13.74 13.92 -5.39
CA MET A 50 13.47 14.07 -3.98
C MET A 50 14.35 13.11 -3.19
N ASP A 51 14.69 13.54 -1.98
CA ASP A 51 15.44 12.74 -1.05
C ASP A 51 14.65 11.50 -0.60
N VAL A 52 15.34 10.36 -0.50
CA VAL A 52 14.72 9.07 -0.14
C VAL A 52 14.11 9.10 1.26
N ALA A 53 14.68 9.87 2.20
CA ALA A 53 14.12 10.00 3.55
C ALA A 53 12.76 10.72 3.52
N THR A 54 12.57 11.68 2.60
CA THR A 54 11.26 12.33 2.43
C THR A 54 10.20 11.35 1.96
N LEU A 55 10.55 10.47 1.01
CA LEU A 55 9.63 9.42 0.52
C LEU A 55 9.24 8.45 1.64
N VAL A 56 10.23 8.00 2.42
CA VAL A 56 10.01 7.10 3.56
C VAL A 56 9.15 7.79 4.63
N LEU A 57 9.37 9.08 4.88
CA LEU A 57 8.58 9.86 5.82
C LEU A 57 7.12 10.00 5.37
N TRP A 58 6.86 10.25 4.08
CA TRP A 58 5.49 10.28 3.55
C TRP A 58 4.79 8.94 3.70
N TYR A 59 5.50 7.84 3.48
CA TYR A 59 4.96 6.50 3.70
C TYR A 59 4.68 6.21 5.18
N TYR A 60 5.53 6.68 6.09
CA TYR A 60 5.25 6.61 7.52
C TYR A 60 3.94 7.32 7.88
N TRP A 61 3.67 8.50 7.29
CA TRP A 61 2.38 9.19 7.49
C TRP A 61 1.19 8.40 6.93
N ARG A 62 1.37 7.66 5.82
CA ARG A 62 0.33 6.76 5.29
C ARG A 62 -0.05 5.67 6.30
N TRP A 63 0.90 5.15 7.07
CA TRP A 63 0.62 4.20 8.14
C TRP A 63 -0.08 4.83 9.34
N LYS A 64 0.23 6.09 9.66
CA LYS A 64 -0.37 6.79 10.82
C LYS A 64 -1.89 6.95 10.73
N ILE A 65 -2.47 6.88 9.53
CA ILE A 65 -3.93 6.95 9.35
C ILE A 65 -4.66 5.77 10.03
N GLU A 66 -4.01 4.60 10.18
CA GLU A 66 -4.62 3.46 10.87
C GLU A 66 -4.85 3.73 12.36
N CYS A 67 -4.00 4.54 12.99
CA CYS A 67 -4.19 4.96 14.38
C CYS A 67 -5.48 5.78 14.53
N PHE A 68 -5.77 6.66 13.57
CA PHE A 68 -7.00 7.44 13.58
C PHE A 68 -8.25 6.54 13.46
N PHE A 69 -8.25 5.59 12.52
CA PHE A 69 -9.37 4.65 12.38
C PHE A 69 -9.58 3.77 13.61
N LYS A 70 -8.49 3.29 14.23
CA LYS A 70 -8.55 2.54 15.49
C LYS A 70 -9.22 3.35 16.61
N LEU A 71 -8.89 4.63 16.73
CA LEU A 71 -9.51 5.52 17.71
C LEU A 71 -10.99 5.75 17.44
N VAL A 72 -11.36 6.05 16.19
CA VAL A 72 -12.77 6.30 15.81
C VAL A 72 -13.64 5.07 16.09
N ILE A 73 -13.18 3.89 15.69
CA ILE A 73 -13.91 2.63 15.92
C ILE A 73 -14.04 2.35 17.44
N SER A 74 -12.98 2.58 18.20
CA SER A 74 -13.01 2.43 19.66
C SER A 74 -14.04 3.34 20.32
N MET A 75 -14.07 4.62 19.95
CA MET A 75 -15.03 5.57 20.51
C MET A 75 -16.47 5.22 20.11
N ALA A 76 -16.70 4.83 18.86
CA ALA A 76 -18.02 4.40 18.39
C ALA A 76 -18.55 3.18 19.17
N CYS A 77 -17.68 2.23 19.50
CA CYS A 77 -18.04 1.04 20.27
C CYS A 77 -18.47 1.37 21.70
N VAL A 78 -17.74 2.27 22.38
CA VAL A 78 -18.08 2.74 23.74
C VAL A 78 -19.45 3.42 23.75
N THR A 79 -19.72 4.26 22.75
CA THR A 79 -21.01 4.95 22.64
C THR A 79 -22.17 3.98 22.38
N ALA A 80 -21.97 2.97 21.52
CA ALA A 80 -22.99 1.96 21.25
C ALA A 80 -23.31 1.10 22.49
N TRP A 81 -22.30 0.73 23.27
CA TRP A 81 -22.49 -0.02 24.52
C TRP A 81 -23.21 0.81 25.58
N ALA A 82 -22.87 2.09 25.73
CA ALA A 82 -23.56 3.01 26.65
C ALA A 82 -25.06 3.14 26.31
N ILE A 83 -25.40 3.24 25.02
CA ILE A 83 -26.81 3.28 24.57
C ILE A 83 -27.53 1.95 24.83
N ALA A 84 -26.86 0.81 24.61
CA ALA A 84 -27.45 -0.50 24.87
C ALA A 84 -27.72 -0.75 26.37
N VAL A 85 -26.82 -0.28 27.25
CA VAL A 85 -26.98 -0.35 28.71
C VAL A 85 -28.15 0.55 29.18
N ASP A 86 -28.29 1.74 28.62
CA ASP A 86 -29.41 2.65 28.92
C ASP A 86 -30.77 2.04 28.52
N LYS A 87 -30.84 1.43 27.32
CA LYS A 87 -32.05 0.75 26.80
C LYS A 87 -32.44 -0.53 27.56
N SER A 88 -31.56 -1.08 28.39
CA SER A 88 -31.79 -2.33 29.13
C SER A 88 -32.36 -2.11 30.55
N LYS A 89 -32.54 -0.86 30.97
CA LYS A 89 -33.21 -0.48 32.22
C LYS A 89 -34.62 0.02 31.95
#